data_AF-A0A7L2IY24-F1
#
_entry.id   AF-A0A7L2IY24-F1
#
_cell.length_a   1.000
_cell.length_b   1.000
_cell.length_c   1.000
_cell.angle_alpha   90.00
_cell.angle_beta   90.00
_cell.angle_gamma   90.00
#
_symmetry.space_group_name_H-M   'P 1'
#
loop_
_entity.id
_entity.type
_entity.pdbx_description
1 polymer ?
#
loop_
_entity_poly.entity_id
_entity_poly.type
_entity_poly.pdbx_seq_one_letter_code
_entity_poly.pdbx_strand_id
1 'polypeptide(L)'
;RMASDFYLRYYVGHKGKFGHEFLEFEFRPDGKLRYANNSNYKNDVMIRKEAYVHKSVMEELKRIIDDSEITKEDDALWPPPDRVGRQ
;
A
#
# COMPACT_ATOMS: atom_id res chain seq x y z
N ARG A 1 19.45 0.75 -20.35
CA ARG A 1 18.88 -0.36 -19.54
C ARG A 1 17.44 0.03 -19.25
N MET A 2 16.46 -0.70 -19.80
CA MET A 2 15.06 -0.49 -19.41
C MET A 2 14.98 -0.62 -17.89
N ALA A 3 14.43 0.38 -17.21
CA ALA A 3 14.08 0.24 -15.80
C ALA A 3 13.11 -0.94 -15.73
N SER A 4 13.40 -1.92 -14.87
CA SER A 4 12.48 -3.03 -14.62
C SER A 4 11.12 -2.46 -14.23
N ASP A 5 10.04 -2.90 -14.87
CA ASP A 5 8.68 -2.53 -14.48
C ASP A 5 8.47 -2.96 -13.02
N PHE A 6 8.39 -1.97 -12.11
CA PHE A 6 8.18 -2.20 -10.69
C PHE A 6 7.04 -1.32 -10.20
N TYR A 7 6.05 -1.97 -9.59
CA TYR A 7 4.88 -1.32 -9.02
C TYR A 7 4.48 -2.05 -7.76
N LEU A 8 4.18 -1.28 -6.71
CA LEU A 8 3.69 -1.81 -5.45
C LEU A 8 2.55 -0.92 -4.95
N ARG A 9 1.42 -1.52 -4.58
CA ARG A 9 0.33 -0.83 -3.90
C ARG A 9 -0.17 -1.68 -2.75
N TYR A 10 -0.39 -1.03 -1.62
CA TYR A 10 -1.01 -1.65 -0.46
C TYR A 10 -2.18 -0.79 -0.01
N TYR A 11 -3.28 -1.46 0.29
CA TYR A 11 -4.47 -0.85 0.85
C TYR A 11 -4.84 -1.63 2.12
N VAL A 12 -5.30 -0.92 3.13
CA VAL A 12 -6.03 -1.52 4.25
C VAL A 12 -7.12 -0.56 4.67
N GLY A 13 -8.31 -1.08 4.91
CA GLY A 13 -9.39 -0.25 5.38
C GLY A 13 -10.59 -1.04 5.85
N HIS A 14 -11.48 -0.34 6.54
CA HIS A 14 -12.70 -0.91 7.07
C HIS A 14 -13.82 0.13 7.11
N LYS A 15 -15.06 -0.35 7.23
CA LYS A 15 -16.23 0.51 7.43
C LYS A 15 -16.74 0.33 8.85
N GLY A 16 -16.27 1.20 9.73
CA GLY A 16 -16.66 1.22 11.14
C GLY A 16 -17.92 2.05 11.39
N LYS A 17 -18.27 2.21 12.67
CA LYS A 17 -19.37 3.07 13.13
C LYS A 17 -19.21 4.53 12.67
N PHE A 18 -17.98 4.96 12.44
CA PHE A 18 -17.62 6.34 12.12
C PHE A 18 -17.33 6.56 10.64
N GLY A 19 -17.72 5.63 9.76
CA GLY A 19 -17.52 5.75 8.32
C GLY A 19 -16.40 4.87 7.79
N HIS A 20 -15.85 5.25 6.64
CA HIS A 20 -14.79 4.50 5.96
C HIS A 20 -13.41 5.04 6.36
N GLU A 21 -12.66 4.23 7.09
CA GLU A 21 -11.27 4.50 7.44
C GLU A 21 -10.34 3.62 6.62
N PHE A 22 -9.25 4.21 6.11
CA PHE A 22 -8.28 3.47 5.32
C PHE A 22 -6.88 4.10 5.32
N LEU A 23 -5.90 3.27 5.00
CA LEU A 23 -4.53 3.63 4.68
C LEU A 23 -4.22 3.03 3.31
N GLU A 24 -3.66 3.83 2.41
CA GLU A 24 -3.20 3.37 1.11
C GLU A 24 -1.86 4.02 0.77
N PHE A 25 -0.94 3.22 0.22
CA PHE A 25 0.25 3.75 -0.42
C PHE A 25 0.57 3.03 -1.73
N GLU A 26 1.22 3.76 -2.63
CA GLU A 26 1.58 3.30 -3.97
C GLU A 26 2.99 3.78 -4.34
N PHE A 27 3.83 2.87 -4.79
CA PHE A 27 5.12 3.16 -5.44
C PHE A 27 5.01 2.86 -6.93
N ARG A 28 5.20 3.89 -7.75
CA ARG A 28 5.14 3.79 -9.21
C ARG A 28 6.54 3.54 -9.82
N PRO A 29 6.62 3.05 -11.07
CA PRO A 29 7.91 2.77 -11.73
C PRO A 29 8.84 3.97 -11.85
N ASP A 30 8.31 5.20 -11.85
CA ASP A 30 9.05 6.46 -11.90
C ASP A 30 9.59 6.91 -10.53
N GLY A 31 9.41 6.11 -9.48
CA GLY A 31 9.81 6.43 -8.11
C GLY A 31 8.82 7.35 -7.39
N LYS A 32 7.64 7.62 -7.96
CA LYS A 32 6.61 8.39 -7.29
C LYS A 32 5.94 7.55 -6.20
N LEU A 33 6.10 7.99 -4.94
CA LEU A 33 5.34 7.53 -3.78
C LEU A 33 4.08 8.38 -3.63
N ARG A 34 2.92 7.72 -3.54
CA ARG A 34 1.64 8.34 -3.17
C ARG A 34 1.14 7.71 -1.89
N TYR A 35 0.73 8.54 -0.94
CA TYR A 35 0.24 8.13 0.36
C TYR A 35 -1.10 8.80 0.64
N ALA A 36 -2.06 8.00 1.10
CA ALA A 36 -3.37 8.44 1.53
C ALA A 36 -3.71 7.78 2.88
N ASN A 37 -4.12 8.58 3.85
CA ASN A 37 -4.63 8.09 5.12
C ASN A 37 -5.91 8.85 5.47
N ASN A 38 -6.99 8.12 5.66
CA ASN A 38 -8.25 8.65 6.14
C ASN A 38 -8.61 7.94 7.44
N SER A 39 -8.24 8.55 8.56
CA SER A 39 -8.71 8.15 9.89
C SER A 39 -9.75 9.15 10.37
N ASN A 40 -10.95 8.68 10.71
CA ASN A 40 -12.02 9.51 11.28
C ASN A 40 -11.85 9.68 12.79
N TYR A 41 -10.73 9.23 13.35
CA TYR A 41 -10.36 9.48 14.72
C TYR A 41 -10.22 10.99 14.99
N LYS A 42 -11.02 11.52 15.93
CA LYS A 42 -11.01 12.92 16.37
C LYS A 42 -11.26 13.98 15.27
N ASN A 43 -12.06 13.66 14.25
CA ASN A 43 -12.34 14.54 13.11
C ASN A 43 -11.08 14.92 12.32
N ASP A 44 -10.12 14.01 12.21
CA ASP A 44 -8.95 14.25 11.38
C ASP A 44 -9.34 14.42 9.91
N VAL A 45 -8.55 15.21 9.19
CA VAL A 45 -8.75 15.45 7.76
C VAL A 45 -7.90 14.45 6.99
N MET A 46 -8.44 13.93 5.90
CA MET A 46 -7.71 12.99 5.05
C MET A 46 -6.32 13.53 4.65
N ILE A 47 -5.28 12.78 5.01
CA ILE A 47 -3.90 13.08 4.68
C ILE A 47 -3.61 12.53 3.29
N ARG A 48 -3.15 13.40 2.38
CA ARG A 48 -2.65 13.03 1.06
C ARG A 48 -1.27 13.61 0.87
N LYS A 49 -0.30 12.77 0.54
CA LYS A 49 1.09 13.17 0.29
C LYS A 49 1.62 12.47 -0.94
N GLU A 50 2.43 13.19 -1.70
CA GLU A 50 3.18 12.64 -2.83
C GLU A 50 4.63 13.10 -2.73
N ALA A 51 5.56 12.20 -3.07
CA ALA A 51 6.98 12.49 -3.12
C ALA A 51 7.65 11.60 -4.18
N TYR A 52 8.81 12.00 -4.66
CA TYR A 52 9.69 11.13 -5.44
C TYR A 52 10.76 10.57 -4.53
N VAL A 53 10.95 9.25 -4.57
CA VAL A 53 12.01 8.58 -3.84
C VAL A 53 13.21 8.31 -4.74
N HIS A 54 14.40 8.27 -4.15
CA HIS A 54 15.60 7.91 -4.88
C HIS A 54 15.55 6.43 -5.30
N LYS A 55 16.26 6.08 -6.38
CA LYS A 55 16.34 4.70 -6.88
C LYS A 55 16.76 3.68 -5.80
N SER A 56 17.64 4.05 -4.88
CA SER A 56 18.06 3.16 -3.78
C SER A 56 16.90 2.69 -2.91
N VAL A 57 15.88 3.53 -2.69
CA VAL A 57 14.66 3.15 -1.96
C VAL A 57 13.86 2.12 -2.77
N MET A 58 13.77 2.31 -4.09
CA MET A 58 13.09 1.38 -4.99
C MET A 58 13.78 0.00 -5.04
N GLU A 59 15.11 -0.03 -5.06
CA GLU A 59 15.86 -1.30 -5.04
C GLU A 59 15.75 -2.00 -3.68
N GLU A 60 15.69 -1.26 -2.57
CA GLU A 60 15.47 -1.86 -1.25
C GLU A 60 14.06 -2.44 -1.10
N LEU A 61 13.04 -1.79 -1.66
CA LEU A 61 11.68 -2.36 -1.71
C LEU A 61 11.64 -3.67 -2.49
N LYS A 62 12.33 -3.74 -3.64
CA LYS A 62 12.46 -5.00 -4.40
C LYS A 62 13.14 -6.07 -3.57
N ARG A 63 14.26 -5.76 -2.92
CA ARG A 63 14.98 -6.70 -2.05
C ARG A 63 14.08 -7.27 -0.96
N ILE A 64 13.29 -6.42 -0.28
CA ILE A 64 12.35 -6.86 0.76
C ILE A 64 11.27 -7.79 0.19
N ILE A 65 10.73 -7.48 -0.99
CA ILE A 65 9.72 -8.31 -1.66
C ILE A 65 10.31 -9.66 -2.08
N ASP A 66 11.48 -9.65 -2.72
CA ASP A 66 12.17 -10.87 -3.16
C ASP A 66 12.51 -11.77 -1.96
N ASP A 67 13.06 -11.20 -0.89
CA ASP A 67 13.43 -11.94 0.33
C ASP A 67 12.22 -12.50 1.08
N SER A 68 11.04 -11.87 0.95
CA SER A 68 9.80 -12.35 1.57
C SER A 68 9.17 -13.54 0.86
N GLU A 69 9.59 -13.84 -0.37
CA GLU A 69 9.00 -14.87 -1.23
C GLU A 69 7.48 -14.71 -1.47
N ILE A 70 6.88 -13.54 -1.21
CA ILE A 70 5.42 -13.31 -1.31
C ILE A 70 4.85 -13.60 -2.71
N THR A 71 5.69 -13.56 -3.74
CA THR A 71 5.32 -13.91 -5.12
C THR A 71 5.08 -15.41 -5.34
N LYS A 72 5.40 -16.24 -4.36
CA LYS A 72 5.13 -17.69 -4.36
C LYS A 72 3.85 -18.05 -3.61
N GLU A 73 3.23 -17.09 -2.92
CA GLU A 73 2.00 -17.28 -2.15
C GLU A 73 0.76 -17.08 -3.02
N ASP A 74 -0.36 -17.66 -2.57
CA ASP A 74 -1.68 -17.55 -3.22
C ASP A 74 -2.77 -17.32 -2.15
N ASP A 75 -3.70 -16.43 -2.43
CA ASP A 75 -4.73 -16.00 -1.47
C ASP A 75 -6.01 -16.85 -1.53
N ALA A 76 -6.07 -17.95 -2.31
CA ALA A 76 -7.28 -18.76 -2.48
C ALA A 76 -7.82 -19.36 -1.18
N LEU A 77 -6.96 -19.54 -0.16
CA LEU A 77 -7.33 -20.07 1.15
C LEU A 77 -7.36 -18.99 2.25
N TRP A 78 -7.12 -17.73 1.92
CA TRP A 78 -7.12 -16.66 2.90
C TRP A 78 -8.55 -16.24 3.25
N PRO A 79 -8.79 -15.72 4.47
CA PRO A 79 -10.09 -15.17 4.82
C PRO A 79 -10.50 -14.07 3.83
N PRO A 80 -11.72 -14.13 3.26
CA PRO A 80 -12.19 -13.08 2.39
C PRO A 80 -12.37 -11.77 3.16
N PRO A 81 -12.28 -10.61 2.49
CA PRO A 81 -12.63 -9.34 3.10
C PRO A 81 -14.05 -9.35 3.68
N ASP A 82 -14.22 -8.75 4.85
CA ASP A 82 -15.48 -8.73 5.57
C ASP A 82 -15.88 -7.31 6.03
N ARG A 83 -16.86 -7.23 6.94
CA ARG A 83 -17.32 -5.94 7.47
C ARG A 83 -16.30 -5.30 8.41
N VAL A 84 -15.44 -6.11 9.03
CA VAL A 84 -14.41 -5.67 9.99
C VAL A 84 -13.19 -5.13 9.25
N GLY A 85 -12.87 -5.63 8.05
CA GLY A 85 -11.80 -5.06 7.27
C GLY A 85 -11.52 -5.73 5.92
N ARG A 86 -10.68 -5.05 5.15
CA ARG A 86 -10.14 -5.49 3.87
C ARG A 86 -8.69 -5.06 3.74
N GLN A 87 -7.88 -5.96 3.18
CA GLN A 87 -6.58 -5.68 2.58
C GLN A 87 -6.63 -6.00 1.08
#